data_AF-A0A9E5VU62-F1
#
_entry.id   AF-A0A9E5VU62-F1
#
_cell.length_a   1.000
_cell.length_b   1.000
_cell.length_c   1.000
_cell.angle_alpha   90.00
_cell.angle_beta   90.00
_cell.angle_gamma   90.00
#
_symmetry.space_group_name_H-M   'P 1'
#
loop_
_entity.id
_entity.type
_entity.pdbx_description
1 polymer ?
#
loop_
_entity_poly.entity_id
_entity_poly.type
_entity_poly.pdbx_seq_one_letter_code
_entity_poly.pdbx_strand_id
1 'polypeptide(L)'
;MHGRATGRGCGLLIGLLIGGLALAAERAPDPVRVYYDQSRSVRFATCKGAREYFADAVDLSLAAVSPARIAPYDVVVACEHPERRYAAGEVEALRLFVANGGGLLICGTASAALAGAFGIEFTDAAAVAPLSFHLSPRTPDQWTGAGARIAPRFGQHPVIVDADGQPVAVALSPGRGRVLALNADGLAHRLPDAAHAAARGRQLQAMAAWLGKARAGDRRLPRPATGPFGLHPGERGVTFGAFRVRYSEVLPVETVQIIVRTAPRIYAVLAREYGHGATEPRTIWVLPCAGSGFTSGRTVGIGGLGSPEAVEAVLIHELSNSLCVDAPVWLGDGGFSRIMHSRVRQQLGGEAAERGRREEEQLLQRWRAYEAEHGNYDITTGTNYPVGAGKLLNALKELEELHGRDLLARYCRAARQWQAPLRARQVAAIDRMAFYFSIAAGRDLSGFFAARGFPVSRASMAAPPGLPGEAGNALPKRPPNG
;
A
#
# COMPACT_ATOMS: atom_id res chain seq x y z
N MET A 1 41.50 19.45 -76.50
CA MET A 1 42.38 18.36 -76.04
C MET A 1 41.80 17.81 -74.75
N HIS A 2 41.45 16.51 -74.74
CA HIS A 2 41.01 15.64 -73.62
C HIS A 2 40.05 16.27 -72.59
N GLY A 3 38.77 15.91 -72.44
CA GLY A 3 37.93 14.85 -72.96
C GLY A 3 36.61 14.88 -72.17
N ARG A 4 35.50 14.63 -72.89
CA ARG A 4 34.15 14.16 -72.52
C ARG A 4 33.99 13.54 -71.11
N ALA A 5 32.83 13.38 -70.49
CA ALA A 5 31.44 13.80 -70.63
C ALA A 5 30.66 13.07 -69.51
N THR A 6 29.51 13.62 -69.08
CA THR A 6 28.28 12.93 -68.62
C THR A 6 28.32 11.90 -67.47
N GLY A 7 27.71 12.28 -66.34
CA GLY A 7 26.30 11.92 -66.03
C GLY A 7 25.96 10.53 -65.44
N ARG A 8 25.18 10.56 -64.33
CA ARG A 8 24.36 9.49 -63.71
C ARG A 8 25.20 8.37 -63.06
N GLY A 9 24.82 7.70 -61.98
CA GLY A 9 23.59 7.54 -61.22
C GLY A 9 23.83 6.34 -60.28
N CYS A 10 22.98 6.21 -59.27
CA CYS A 10 22.99 5.22 -58.17
C CYS A 10 23.43 3.79 -58.51
N GLY A 11 24.04 3.13 -57.51
CA GLY A 11 23.98 1.68 -57.34
C GLY A 11 25.04 1.14 -56.38
N LEU A 12 24.61 0.71 -55.19
CA LEU A 12 24.98 -0.53 -54.47
C LEU A 12 26.47 -0.96 -54.42
N LEU A 13 27.06 -1.49 -53.34
CA LEU A 13 26.67 -1.89 -51.98
C LEU A 13 27.98 -2.49 -51.39
N ILE A 14 28.18 -2.40 -50.06
CA ILE A 14 28.96 -3.34 -49.21
C ILE A 14 30.49 -3.42 -49.36
N GLY A 15 31.17 -3.18 -48.23
CA GLY A 15 32.19 -4.13 -47.77
C GLY A 15 33.37 -3.52 -47.03
N LEU A 16 33.31 -3.56 -45.69
CA LEU A 16 34.48 -3.64 -44.81
C LEU A 16 35.43 -2.44 -44.76
N LEU A 17 35.00 -1.42 -44.02
CA LEU A 17 35.86 -0.66 -43.10
C LEU A 17 35.05 -0.35 -41.81
N ILE A 18 34.53 -1.44 -41.21
CA ILE A 18 34.01 -1.46 -39.84
C ILE A 18 35.15 -1.97 -38.98
N GLY A 19 35.79 -1.07 -38.24
CA GLY A 19 36.84 -1.43 -37.30
C GLY A 19 37.48 -0.20 -36.69
N GLY A 20 36.95 0.26 -35.56
CA GLY A 20 37.81 0.96 -34.58
C GLY A 20 37.32 2.25 -33.94
N LEU A 21 36.11 2.74 -34.20
CA LEU A 21 35.54 3.85 -33.41
C LEU A 21 34.06 3.55 -33.12
N ALA A 22 33.85 2.62 -32.19
CA ALA A 22 32.59 2.55 -31.47
C ALA A 22 32.45 3.86 -30.68
N LEU A 23 31.56 4.75 -31.15
CA LEU A 23 30.91 5.73 -30.31
C LEU A 23 30.45 4.98 -29.06
N ALA A 24 31.15 5.21 -27.94
CA ALA A 24 30.69 4.76 -26.64
C ALA A 24 29.35 5.44 -26.42
N ALA A 25 28.26 4.72 -26.70
CA ALA A 25 26.95 5.08 -26.22
C ALA A 25 27.13 5.31 -24.72
N GLU A 26 26.98 6.55 -24.25
CA GLU A 26 26.89 6.85 -22.83
C GLU A 26 25.82 5.91 -22.29
N ARG A 27 26.25 4.86 -21.58
CA ARG A 27 25.32 3.97 -20.90
C ARG A 27 24.49 4.88 -20.00
N ALA A 28 23.18 4.86 -20.17
CA ALA A 28 22.28 5.49 -19.23
C ALA A 28 22.73 5.11 -17.82
N PRO A 29 22.93 6.08 -16.91
CA PRO A 29 23.47 5.81 -15.59
C PRO A 29 22.63 4.73 -14.93
N ASP A 30 23.29 3.69 -14.40
CA ASP A 30 22.58 2.60 -13.74
C ASP A 30 21.64 3.19 -12.67
N PRO A 31 20.38 2.73 -12.59
CA PRO A 31 19.44 3.24 -11.60
C PRO A 31 20.01 3.09 -10.18
N VAL A 32 19.73 4.07 -9.34
CA VAL A 32 20.14 4.10 -7.93
C VAL A 32 19.47 2.96 -7.21
N ARG A 33 20.25 2.03 -6.67
CA ARG A 33 19.77 0.91 -5.87
C ARG A 33 19.58 1.37 -4.44
N VAL A 34 18.38 1.23 -3.93
CA VAL A 34 18.01 1.66 -2.58
C VAL A 34 17.68 0.44 -1.73
N TYR A 35 18.31 0.32 -0.57
CA TYR A 35 17.95 -0.61 0.49
C TYR A 35 17.10 0.13 1.51
N TYR A 36 15.87 -0.33 1.72
CA TYR A 36 14.98 0.26 2.71
C TYR A 36 14.87 -0.67 3.91
N ASP A 37 15.32 -0.20 5.07
CA ASP A 37 15.22 -0.96 6.32
C ASP A 37 13.78 -0.90 6.86
N GLN A 38 13.04 -1.99 6.64
CA GLN A 38 11.70 -2.20 7.21
C GLN A 38 11.73 -2.96 8.54
N SER A 39 12.90 -3.40 9.02
CA SER A 39 12.99 -4.11 10.30
C SER A 39 12.54 -3.24 11.49
N ARG A 40 12.47 -1.92 11.27
CA ARG A 40 12.12 -0.89 12.25
C ARG A 40 10.97 0.00 11.83
N SER A 41 10.56 0.04 10.57
CA SER A 41 9.50 0.97 10.16
C SER A 41 8.15 0.61 10.79
N VAL A 42 7.66 1.44 11.72
CA VAL A 42 6.31 1.27 12.32
C VAL A 42 5.19 1.71 11.38
N ARG A 43 5.50 2.59 10.41
CA ARG A 43 4.49 3.33 9.67
C ARG A 43 4.38 2.90 8.21
N PHE A 44 3.23 2.31 7.91
CA PHE A 44 2.85 1.74 6.62
C PHE A 44 2.93 2.71 5.42
N ALA A 45 2.53 3.97 5.60
CA ALA A 45 2.47 4.95 4.52
C ALA A 45 3.84 5.20 3.86
N THR A 46 4.92 5.15 4.64
CA THR A 46 6.30 5.37 4.15
C THR A 46 6.77 4.23 3.25
N CYS A 47 6.38 2.98 3.57
CA CYS A 47 6.74 1.79 2.80
C CYS A 47 5.99 1.70 1.47
N LYS A 48 4.69 2.05 1.47
CA LYS A 48 3.88 2.13 0.25
C LYS A 48 4.40 3.23 -0.68
N GLY A 49 4.64 4.43 -0.14
CA GLY A 49 5.22 5.53 -0.89
C GLY A 49 6.59 5.19 -1.48
N ALA A 50 7.50 4.60 -0.69
CA ALA A 50 8.81 4.19 -1.20
C ALA A 50 8.72 3.24 -2.41
N ARG A 51 7.80 2.27 -2.39
CA ARG A 51 7.57 1.39 -3.56
C ARG A 51 7.01 2.12 -4.75
N GLU A 52 6.00 2.96 -4.53
CA GLU A 52 5.35 3.74 -5.60
C GLU A 52 6.35 4.70 -6.27
N TYR A 53 7.31 5.24 -5.51
CA TYR A 53 8.25 6.24 -6.00
C TYR A 53 9.55 5.66 -6.55
N PHE A 54 10.04 4.54 -6.03
CA PHE A 54 11.32 3.96 -6.45
C PHE A 54 11.20 2.69 -7.30
N ALA A 55 10.00 2.13 -7.47
CA ALA A 55 9.75 0.93 -8.27
C ALA A 55 10.77 -0.21 -7.97
N ASP A 56 11.28 -0.88 -9.00
CA ASP A 56 12.25 -1.99 -8.90
C ASP A 56 13.65 -1.59 -8.39
N ALA A 57 13.86 -0.29 -8.15
CA ALA A 57 15.12 0.23 -7.65
C ALA A 57 15.25 0.08 -6.11
N VAL A 58 14.14 -0.14 -5.40
CA VAL A 58 14.10 -0.37 -3.95
C VAL A 58 13.95 -1.85 -3.61
N ASP A 59 14.87 -2.36 -2.79
CA ASP A 59 14.63 -3.59 -2.04
C ASP A 59 14.22 -3.26 -0.61
N LEU A 60 13.11 -3.84 -0.17
CA LEU A 60 12.59 -3.71 1.19
C LEU A 60 13.05 -4.92 1.98
N SER A 61 13.81 -4.69 3.04
CA SER A 61 14.29 -5.78 3.88
C SER A 61 13.66 -5.71 5.25
N LEU A 62 13.13 -6.84 5.72
CA LEU A 62 12.63 -6.98 7.09
C LEU A 62 13.73 -7.41 8.06
N ALA A 63 14.92 -7.73 7.56
CA ALA A 63 16.04 -8.21 8.35
C ALA A 63 16.85 -7.07 8.94
N ALA A 64 17.58 -7.34 10.03
CA ALA A 64 18.51 -6.38 10.64
C ALA A 64 19.54 -5.86 9.61
N VAL A 65 20.10 -4.68 9.84
CA VAL A 65 21.12 -4.16 8.92
C VAL A 65 22.43 -4.93 9.11
N SER A 66 23.12 -5.27 8.01
CA SER A 66 24.47 -5.84 8.09
C SER A 66 25.31 -5.42 6.88
N PRO A 67 26.66 -5.43 6.98
CA PRO A 67 27.52 -5.02 5.86
C PRO A 67 27.24 -5.79 4.58
N ALA A 68 27.08 -7.11 4.67
CA ALA A 68 26.79 -7.98 3.54
C ALA A 68 25.43 -7.64 2.89
N ARG A 69 24.43 -7.25 3.68
CA ARG A 69 23.09 -6.91 3.19
C ARG A 69 23.06 -5.59 2.46
N ILE A 70 23.78 -4.57 2.94
CA ILE A 70 23.74 -3.21 2.35
C ILE A 70 24.77 -3.01 1.22
N ALA A 71 25.79 -3.87 1.12
CA ALA A 71 26.85 -3.73 0.12
C ALA A 71 26.41 -3.67 -1.38
N PRO A 72 25.29 -4.31 -1.81
CA PRO A 72 24.81 -4.20 -3.20
C PRO A 72 24.13 -2.87 -3.57
N TYR A 73 23.90 -1.97 -2.60
CA TYR A 73 23.04 -0.79 -2.74
C TYR A 73 23.82 0.51 -2.70
N ASP A 74 23.28 1.54 -3.36
CA ASP A 74 23.84 2.89 -3.35
C ASP A 74 23.35 3.72 -2.16
N VAL A 75 22.09 3.51 -1.78
CA VAL A 75 21.44 4.24 -0.69
C VAL A 75 20.82 3.28 0.31
N VAL A 76 20.98 3.57 1.59
CA VAL A 76 20.22 2.94 2.68
C VAL A 76 19.23 3.95 3.24
N VAL A 77 17.95 3.56 3.37
CA VAL A 77 16.93 4.31 4.09
C VAL A 77 16.73 3.65 5.46
N ALA A 78 17.18 4.32 6.50
CA ALA A 78 17.04 3.92 7.89
C ALA A 78 15.79 4.56 8.51
N CYS A 79 14.93 3.71 9.09
CA CYS A 79 13.61 4.09 9.56
C CYS A 79 13.43 3.96 11.07
N GLU A 80 12.42 4.66 11.56
CA GLU A 80 12.08 4.83 12.96
C GLU A 80 11.28 3.65 13.54
N HIS A 81 11.70 3.13 14.71
CA HIS A 81 10.84 2.45 15.70
C HIS A 81 11.11 3.01 17.11
N PRO A 82 10.12 3.45 17.88
CA PRO A 82 10.35 3.94 19.25
C PRO A 82 10.89 2.85 20.18
N GLU A 83 10.45 1.61 19.99
CA GLU A 83 10.83 0.47 20.85
C GLU A 83 11.97 -0.39 20.29
N ARG A 84 12.46 -0.15 19.06
CA ARG A 84 13.50 -0.97 18.42
C ARG A 84 14.64 -0.12 17.88
N ARG A 85 15.64 0.09 18.74
CA ARG A 85 16.85 0.84 18.39
C ARG A 85 17.76 0.03 17.46
N TYR A 86 18.60 0.73 16.69
CA TYR A 86 19.71 0.09 15.99
C TYR A 86 20.73 -0.42 17.02
N ALA A 87 21.14 -1.68 16.90
CA ALA A 87 22.23 -2.21 17.71
C ALA A 87 23.57 -1.56 17.30
N ALA A 88 24.56 -1.56 18.20
CA ALA A 88 25.86 -0.94 17.94
C ALA A 88 26.53 -1.46 16.65
N GLY A 89 26.44 -2.78 16.39
CA GLY A 89 26.97 -3.38 15.16
C GLY A 89 26.26 -2.93 13.88
N GLU A 90 24.97 -2.60 13.96
CA GLU A 90 24.20 -2.08 12.81
C GLU A 90 24.54 -0.63 12.54
N VAL A 91 24.69 0.18 13.59
CA VAL A 91 25.18 1.56 13.49
C VAL A 91 26.55 1.59 12.84
N GLU A 92 27.47 0.71 13.28
CA GLU A 92 28.81 0.64 12.71
C GLU A 92 28.79 0.16 11.24
N ALA A 93 27.93 -0.81 10.90
CA ALA A 93 27.74 -1.22 9.51
C ALA A 93 27.28 -0.04 8.61
N LEU A 94 26.36 0.79 9.09
CA LEU A 94 25.91 1.98 8.37
C LEU A 94 27.01 3.04 8.27
N ARG A 95 27.80 3.27 9.32
CA ARG A 95 28.95 4.19 9.29
C ARG A 95 29.98 3.75 8.26
N LEU A 96 30.35 2.47 8.26
CA LEU A 96 31.27 1.91 7.26
C LEU A 96 30.70 1.99 5.84
N PHE A 97 29.41 1.74 5.67
CA PHE A 97 28.75 1.88 4.37
C PHE A 97 28.85 3.32 3.83
N VAL A 98 28.60 4.32 4.67
CA VAL A 98 28.72 5.73 4.29
C VAL A 98 30.18 6.12 4.06
N ALA A 99 31.10 5.69 4.93
CA ALA A 99 32.54 5.96 4.75
C ALA A 99 33.07 5.46 3.39
N ASN A 100 32.51 4.34 2.89
CA ASN A 100 32.81 3.74 1.60
C ASN A 100 31.98 4.31 0.42
N GLY A 101 31.45 5.52 0.54
CA GLY A 101 30.76 6.20 -0.57
C GLY A 101 29.25 5.92 -0.66
N GLY A 102 28.69 5.14 0.25
CA GLY A 102 27.24 4.93 0.33
C GLY A 102 26.47 6.18 0.78
N GLY A 103 25.21 6.25 0.38
CA GLY A 103 24.25 7.27 0.82
C GLY A 103 23.36 6.77 1.94
N LEU A 104 23.17 7.53 3.02
CA LEU A 104 22.25 7.18 4.10
C LEU A 104 21.15 8.23 4.25
N LEU A 105 19.90 7.80 4.23
CA LEU A 105 18.73 8.60 4.60
C LEU A 105 18.28 8.18 6.00
N ILE A 106 18.28 9.10 6.97
CA ILE A 106 17.78 8.88 8.32
C ILE A 106 16.43 9.58 8.46
N CYS A 107 15.38 8.81 8.73
CA CYS A 107 14.04 9.32 8.93
C CYS A 107 13.63 9.27 10.42
N GLY A 108 13.17 10.40 10.96
CA GLY A 108 12.48 10.49 12.27
C GLY A 108 13.36 10.68 13.50
N THR A 109 12.76 11.14 14.61
CA THR A 109 13.43 11.51 15.87
C THR A 109 13.88 10.33 16.72
N ALA A 110 13.17 9.18 16.68
CA ALA A 110 13.54 8.01 17.49
C ALA A 110 14.80 7.29 16.99
N SER A 111 15.34 7.69 15.83
CA SER A 111 16.66 7.27 15.33
C SER A 111 17.82 8.02 16.00
N ALA A 112 17.60 8.69 17.15
CA ALA A 112 18.57 9.53 17.85
C ALA A 112 19.95 8.88 18.06
N ALA A 113 20.01 7.57 18.35
CA ALA A 113 21.29 6.87 18.48
C ALA A 113 22.06 6.75 17.15
N LEU A 114 21.35 6.47 16.05
CA LEU A 114 21.93 6.42 14.71
C LEU A 114 22.30 7.82 14.23
N ALA A 115 21.41 8.79 14.39
CA ALA A 115 21.65 10.20 14.05
C ALA A 115 22.83 10.77 14.83
N GLY A 116 22.91 10.48 16.13
CA GLY A 116 24.01 10.87 17.01
C GLY A 116 25.36 10.30 16.57
N ALA A 117 25.40 9.10 15.99
CA ALA A 117 26.62 8.51 15.43
C ALA A 117 27.18 9.30 14.22
N PHE A 118 26.36 10.16 13.61
CA PHE A 118 26.73 11.11 12.56
C PHE A 118 26.72 12.57 13.06
N GLY A 119 26.64 12.79 14.38
CA GLY A 119 26.64 14.12 14.98
C GLY A 119 25.36 14.92 14.73
N ILE A 120 24.24 14.25 14.46
CA ILE A 120 22.93 14.88 14.23
C ILE A 120 22.08 14.77 15.49
N GLU A 121 21.45 15.87 15.87
CA GLU A 121 20.60 15.96 17.06
C GLU A 121 19.24 16.52 16.67
N PHE A 122 18.20 15.71 16.84
CA PHE A 122 16.82 16.16 16.71
C PHE A 122 16.39 16.87 18.00
N THR A 123 15.66 17.97 17.87
CA THR A 123 15.08 18.71 18.98
C THR A 123 13.60 18.37 19.14
N ASP A 124 13.03 18.64 20.31
CA ASP A 124 11.57 18.51 20.53
C ASP A 124 10.77 19.72 19.99
N ALA A 125 11.45 20.75 19.48
CA ALA A 125 10.81 21.96 18.97
C ALA A 125 10.17 21.71 17.61
N ALA A 126 8.87 21.96 17.48
CA ALA A 126 8.15 21.87 16.21
C ALA A 126 8.66 22.92 15.19
N ALA A 127 8.74 22.51 13.93
CA ALA A 127 9.04 23.38 12.80
C ALA A 127 7.86 24.29 12.47
N VAL A 128 8.17 25.53 12.08
CA VAL A 128 7.17 26.54 11.71
C VAL A 128 6.97 26.57 10.19
N ALA A 129 5.74 26.34 9.73
CA ALA A 129 5.43 26.42 8.30
C ALA A 129 5.44 27.87 7.79
N PRO A 130 5.73 28.12 6.49
CA PRO A 130 6.09 27.14 5.46
C PRO A 130 7.54 26.66 5.57
N LEU A 131 7.82 25.45 5.08
CA LEU A 131 9.20 24.96 4.95
C LEU A 131 9.76 25.28 3.56
N SER A 132 11.05 25.61 3.49
CA SER A 132 11.77 25.93 2.25
C SER A 132 12.86 24.91 1.94
N PHE A 133 13.00 24.53 0.66
CA PHE A 133 13.92 23.48 0.19
C PHE A 133 15.14 24.09 -0.55
N HIS A 134 16.34 23.65 -0.20
CA HIS A 134 17.61 24.20 -0.71
C HIS A 134 18.45 23.20 -1.52
N LEU A 135 17.99 21.96 -1.72
CA LEU A 135 18.65 20.99 -2.60
C LEU A 135 18.15 21.17 -4.05
N SER A 136 18.85 21.99 -4.83
CA SER A 136 18.70 22.18 -6.29
C SER A 136 17.61 23.18 -6.76
N PRO A 137 17.86 23.98 -7.82
CA PRO A 137 17.05 25.15 -8.20
C PRO A 137 15.72 24.84 -8.94
N ARG A 138 15.20 23.61 -8.85
CA ARG A 138 14.04 23.17 -9.68
C ARG A 138 12.95 22.41 -8.91
N THR A 139 12.90 22.54 -7.59
CA THR A 139 11.86 21.91 -6.75
C THR A 139 10.94 22.99 -6.17
N PRO A 140 9.61 22.74 -6.10
CA PRO A 140 8.65 23.76 -5.64
C PRO A 140 9.03 24.31 -4.26
N ASP A 141 8.95 25.64 -4.13
CA ASP A 141 9.62 26.44 -3.10
C ASP A 141 9.02 26.32 -1.69
N GLN A 142 7.87 25.66 -1.53
CA GLN A 142 7.14 25.65 -0.26
C GLN A 142 6.53 24.29 0.08
N TRP A 143 6.76 23.87 1.33
CA TRP A 143 6.28 22.61 1.89
C TRP A 143 5.39 22.87 3.12
N THR A 144 4.25 22.19 3.19
CA THR A 144 3.34 22.24 4.34
C THR A 144 3.43 20.91 5.11
N GLY A 145 4.33 20.83 6.09
CA GLY A 145 4.51 19.65 6.92
C GLY A 145 4.77 20.01 8.38
N ALA A 146 4.32 19.15 9.30
CA ALA A 146 4.79 19.17 10.68
C ALA A 146 6.07 18.31 10.77
N GLY A 147 7.04 18.78 11.54
CA GLY A 147 8.30 18.09 11.85
C GLY A 147 8.93 18.76 13.06
N ALA A 148 9.98 18.18 13.64
CA ALA A 148 10.76 18.84 14.68
C ALA A 148 12.11 19.31 14.13
N ARG A 149 12.63 20.41 14.68
CA ARG A 149 13.87 21.04 14.24
C ARG A 149 15.09 20.15 14.51
N ILE A 150 16.14 20.34 13.74
CA ILE A 150 17.46 19.75 13.94
C ILE A 150 18.38 20.82 14.51
N ALA A 151 19.08 20.51 15.59
CA ALA A 151 20.01 21.45 16.20
C ALA A 151 21.14 21.75 15.20
N PRO A 152 21.37 23.03 14.84
CA PRO A 152 22.41 23.39 13.89
C PRO A 152 23.78 23.03 14.46
N ARG A 153 24.61 22.34 13.66
CA ARG A 153 26.00 22.03 14.01
C ARG A 153 26.94 22.28 12.85
N PHE A 154 28.21 22.53 13.16
CA PHE A 154 29.26 22.75 12.18
C PHE A 154 29.39 21.56 11.21
N GLY A 155 29.53 21.84 9.92
CA GLY A 155 29.65 20.82 8.86
C GLY A 155 28.33 20.22 8.39
N GLN A 156 27.19 20.65 8.95
CA GLN A 156 25.87 20.31 8.43
C GLN A 156 25.37 21.38 7.46
N HIS A 157 24.77 20.96 6.35
CA HIS A 157 24.15 21.84 5.38
C HIS A 157 22.63 21.73 5.49
N PRO A 158 21.93 22.79 5.93
CA PRO A 158 20.47 22.80 5.92
C PRO A 158 19.94 22.57 4.51
N VAL A 159 19.11 21.54 4.37
CA VAL A 159 18.44 21.16 3.12
C VAL A 159 17.00 21.66 3.14
N ILE A 160 16.37 21.55 4.31
CA ILE A 160 15.04 22.10 4.56
C ILE A 160 15.16 22.99 5.77
N VAL A 161 14.65 24.21 5.66
CA VAL A 161 14.50 25.14 6.79
C VAL A 161 13.03 25.48 6.99
N ASP A 162 12.69 25.83 8.21
CA ASP A 162 11.36 26.35 8.55
C ASP A 162 11.27 27.87 8.31
N ALA A 163 10.11 28.46 8.57
CA ALA A 163 9.87 29.89 8.36
C ALA A 163 10.82 30.80 9.18
N ASP A 164 11.36 30.29 10.29
CA ASP A 164 12.32 30.98 11.14
C ASP A 164 13.79 30.70 10.71
N GLY A 165 13.99 30.04 9.56
CA GLY A 165 15.29 29.65 9.05
C GLY A 165 15.94 28.50 9.83
N GLN A 166 15.20 27.81 10.70
CA GLN A 166 15.74 26.72 11.50
C GLN A 166 15.78 25.40 10.69
N PRO A 167 16.85 24.60 10.81
CA PRO A 167 16.95 23.36 10.04
C PRO A 167 15.88 22.34 10.43
N VAL A 168 15.27 21.71 9.43
CA VAL A 168 14.33 20.57 9.55
C VAL A 168 14.87 19.33 8.86
N ALA A 169 15.75 19.51 7.87
CA ALA A 169 16.57 18.46 7.29
C ALA A 169 17.98 18.97 7.06
N VAL A 170 18.97 18.12 7.32
CA VAL A 170 20.39 18.45 7.16
C VAL A 170 21.10 17.38 6.33
N ALA A 171 21.97 17.85 5.44
CA ALA A 171 22.88 17.03 4.68
C ALA A 171 24.29 17.14 5.27
N LEU A 172 25.03 16.04 5.23
CA LEU A 172 26.45 15.98 5.55
C LEU A 172 27.13 15.00 4.59
N SER A 173 28.44 15.16 4.38
CA SER A 173 29.24 14.27 3.55
C SER A 173 30.42 13.69 4.35
N PRO A 174 30.17 12.74 5.27
CA PRO A 174 31.24 12.16 6.06
C PRO A 174 32.05 11.17 5.22
N GLY A 175 33.37 11.39 5.14
CA GLY A 175 34.26 10.58 4.31
C GLY A 175 33.93 10.72 2.82
N ARG A 176 33.72 9.59 2.13
CA ARG A 176 33.36 9.58 0.70
C ARG A 176 31.85 9.59 0.44
N GLY A 177 31.03 9.31 1.46
CA GLY A 177 29.58 9.15 1.31
C GLY A 177 28.79 10.39 1.68
N ARG A 178 27.47 10.20 1.79
CA ARG A 178 26.50 11.27 2.10
C ARG A 178 25.49 10.78 3.10
N VAL A 179 25.10 11.64 4.03
CA VAL A 179 23.98 11.39 4.93
C VAL A 179 23.00 12.54 4.80
N LEU A 180 21.71 12.21 4.74
CA LEU A 180 20.61 13.15 4.83
C LEU A 180 19.75 12.72 6.00
N ALA A 181 19.69 13.56 7.03
CA ALA A 181 18.75 13.38 8.12
C ALA A 181 17.58 14.31 7.92
N LEU A 182 16.38 13.75 8.02
CA LEU A 182 15.13 14.48 7.94
C LEU A 182 14.22 14.03 9.06
N ASN A 183 13.63 15.01 9.72
CA ASN A 183 12.58 14.74 10.66
C ASN A 183 11.25 14.89 9.94
N ALA A 184 10.66 13.77 9.52
CA ALA A 184 9.48 13.86 8.68
C ALA A 184 8.38 12.88 9.08
N ASP A 185 7.58 13.36 10.01
CA ASP A 185 6.14 13.13 9.96
C ASP A 185 5.51 13.72 8.68
N GLY A 186 6.22 14.55 7.90
CA GLY A 186 5.71 15.18 6.66
C GLY A 186 5.93 14.43 5.34
N LEU A 187 7.03 13.66 5.18
CA LEU A 187 7.39 13.07 3.87
C LEU A 187 6.48 11.92 3.46
N ALA A 188 5.89 11.25 4.46
CA ALA A 188 5.14 10.02 4.27
C ALA A 188 3.63 10.14 4.51
N HIS A 189 3.14 11.20 5.17
CA HIS A 189 1.85 11.08 5.89
C HIS A 189 0.67 11.89 5.35
N ARG A 190 0.85 12.79 4.38
CA ARG A 190 -0.29 13.51 3.76
C ARG A 190 -0.16 13.50 2.26
N LEU A 191 -0.96 12.70 1.55
CA LEU A 191 -1.13 12.86 0.10
C LEU A 191 -2.31 13.82 -0.15
N PRO A 192 -2.12 15.11 -0.44
CA PRO A 192 -3.15 15.88 -1.13
C PRO A 192 -2.98 15.64 -2.63
N ASP A 193 -3.99 15.06 -3.27
CA ASP A 193 -4.09 14.84 -4.73
C ASP A 193 -2.93 14.08 -5.47
N ALA A 194 -3.22 13.67 -6.71
CA ALA A 194 -2.30 12.90 -7.55
C ALA A 194 -1.13 13.73 -8.12
N ALA A 195 -1.28 15.05 -8.25
CA ALA A 195 -0.25 15.93 -8.80
C ALA A 195 0.89 16.15 -7.79
N HIS A 196 0.57 16.31 -6.50
CA HIS A 196 1.58 16.38 -5.45
C HIS A 196 2.29 15.04 -5.24
N ALA A 197 1.61 13.91 -5.46
CA ALA A 197 2.25 12.58 -5.40
C ALA A 197 3.37 12.45 -6.43
N ALA A 198 3.13 12.86 -7.69
CA ALA A 198 4.15 12.81 -8.74
C ALA A 198 5.33 13.77 -8.45
N ALA A 199 5.06 14.97 -7.94
CA ALA A 199 6.10 15.92 -7.55
C ALA A 199 6.98 15.38 -6.41
N ARG A 200 6.36 14.76 -5.41
CA ARG A 200 7.09 14.12 -4.30
C ARG A 200 7.90 12.91 -4.73
N GLY A 201 7.38 12.09 -5.64
CA GLY A 201 8.14 10.99 -6.22
C GLY A 201 9.43 11.48 -6.88
N ARG A 202 9.36 12.55 -7.66
CA ARG A 202 10.55 13.19 -8.27
C ARG A 202 11.51 13.74 -7.21
N GLN A 203 11.02 14.33 -6.13
CA GLN A 203 11.86 14.81 -5.03
C GLN A 203 12.61 13.66 -4.33
N LEU A 204 11.92 12.58 -3.99
CA LEU A 204 12.51 11.39 -3.38
C LEU A 204 13.54 10.71 -4.30
N GLN A 205 13.25 10.62 -5.60
CA GLN A 205 14.20 10.13 -6.60
C GLN A 205 15.43 11.03 -6.71
N ALA A 206 15.26 12.36 -6.71
CA ALA A 206 16.37 13.31 -6.73
C ALA A 206 17.24 13.22 -5.46
N MET A 207 16.62 13.06 -4.29
CA MET A 207 17.32 12.85 -3.03
C MET A 207 18.12 11.54 -3.05
N ALA A 208 17.52 10.44 -3.52
CA ALA A 208 18.22 9.15 -3.66
C ALA A 208 19.37 9.23 -4.66
N ALA A 209 19.18 9.90 -5.80
CA ALA A 209 20.25 10.15 -6.78
C ALA A 209 21.38 11.00 -6.19
N TRP A 210 21.06 12.03 -5.41
CA TRP A 210 22.05 12.82 -4.70
C TRP A 210 22.81 11.98 -3.66
N LEU A 211 22.11 11.15 -2.87
CA LEU A 211 22.72 10.28 -1.86
C LEU A 211 23.63 9.22 -2.50
N GLY A 212 23.18 8.57 -3.57
CA GLY A 212 23.90 7.48 -4.25
C GLY A 212 25.02 7.94 -5.18
N LYS A 213 25.15 9.23 -5.47
CA LYS A 213 26.10 9.77 -6.47
C LYS A 213 27.55 9.33 -6.21
N ALA A 214 27.97 9.28 -4.96
CA ALA A 214 29.34 8.93 -4.60
C ALA A 214 29.69 7.46 -4.88
N ARG A 215 28.69 6.57 -4.88
CA ARG A 215 28.86 5.13 -5.12
C ARG A 215 28.65 4.72 -6.58
N ALA A 216 28.01 5.57 -7.38
CA ALA A 216 27.63 5.28 -8.77
C ALA A 216 28.83 4.94 -9.70
N GLY A 217 30.08 5.15 -9.26
CA GLY A 217 31.30 4.76 -9.97
C GLY A 217 32.02 3.50 -9.44
N ASP A 218 31.63 2.97 -8.28
CA ASP A 218 32.28 1.79 -7.68
C ASP A 218 31.58 0.48 -8.12
N ARG A 219 32.36 -0.59 -8.31
CA ARG A 219 31.86 -1.89 -8.78
C ARG A 219 30.95 -2.52 -7.73
N ARG A 220 29.64 -2.31 -7.87
CA ARG A 220 28.60 -2.85 -6.97
C ARG A 220 28.76 -4.36 -6.85
N LEU A 221 28.58 -4.89 -5.64
CA LEU A 221 28.35 -6.32 -5.50
C LEU A 221 27.05 -6.70 -6.23
N PRO A 222 26.97 -7.92 -6.82
CA PRO A 222 25.73 -8.41 -7.39
C PRO A 222 24.61 -8.30 -6.35
N ARG A 223 23.42 -7.85 -6.78
CA ARG A 223 22.24 -8.05 -5.94
C ARG A 223 22.11 -9.56 -5.71
N PRO A 224 21.76 -10.02 -4.50
CA PRO A 224 21.30 -11.39 -4.32
C PRO A 224 20.22 -11.66 -5.37
N ALA A 225 20.12 -12.90 -5.88
CA ALA A 225 19.04 -13.31 -6.79
C ALA A 225 17.66 -13.34 -6.10
N THR A 226 17.47 -12.44 -5.14
CA THR A 226 16.20 -12.08 -4.58
C THR A 226 15.58 -11.06 -5.51
N GLY A 227 14.88 -11.52 -6.56
CA GLY A 227 13.95 -10.62 -7.26
C GLY A 227 13.03 -9.89 -6.27
N PRO A 228 12.08 -9.05 -6.70
CA PRO A 228 11.20 -8.31 -5.77
C PRO A 228 10.47 -9.18 -4.72
N PHE A 229 10.51 -10.51 -4.88
CA PHE A 229 9.91 -11.53 -4.03
C PHE A 229 10.87 -12.62 -3.48
N GLY A 230 12.20 -12.49 -3.58
CA GLY A 230 13.12 -13.50 -3.03
C GLY A 230 13.56 -13.20 -1.59
N LEU A 231 13.79 -14.24 -0.79
CA LEU A 231 14.16 -14.15 0.64
C LEU A 231 15.54 -13.51 0.81
N HIS A 232 15.60 -12.33 1.44
CA HIS A 232 16.89 -11.81 1.89
C HIS A 232 17.47 -12.75 2.96
N PRO A 233 18.80 -12.91 3.06
CA PRO A 233 19.41 -13.67 4.15
C PRO A 233 18.88 -13.19 5.51
N GLY A 234 18.37 -14.08 6.36
CA GLY A 234 17.68 -13.76 7.64
C GLY A 234 16.16 -13.59 7.55
N GLU A 235 15.60 -13.60 6.34
CA GLU A 235 14.17 -13.78 6.13
C GLU A 235 13.84 -15.27 6.07
N ARG A 236 12.82 -15.66 6.83
CA ARG A 236 12.30 -17.01 6.89
C ARG A 236 10.96 -17.06 6.15
N GLY A 237 10.60 -18.25 5.70
CA GLY A 237 9.36 -18.47 4.96
C GLY A 237 8.66 -19.76 5.34
N VAL A 238 7.34 -19.72 5.40
CA VAL A 238 6.47 -20.89 5.52
C VAL A 238 5.41 -20.81 4.42
N THR A 239 5.13 -21.91 3.74
CA THR A 239 4.11 -21.96 2.69
C THR A 239 2.93 -22.80 3.16
N PHE A 240 1.71 -22.31 2.95
CA PHE A 240 0.47 -23.07 3.12
C PHE A 240 -0.47 -22.80 1.94
N GLY A 241 -0.89 -23.85 1.23
CA GLY A 241 -1.72 -23.70 0.03
C GLY A 241 -1.13 -22.69 -0.97
N ALA A 242 -1.93 -21.69 -1.34
CA ALA A 242 -1.50 -20.61 -2.25
C ALA A 242 -0.75 -19.46 -1.55
N PHE A 243 -0.51 -19.52 -0.24
CA PHE A 243 0.13 -18.45 0.52
C PHE A 243 1.54 -18.80 0.94
N ARG A 244 2.44 -17.83 0.77
CA ARG A 244 3.78 -17.84 1.34
C ARG A 244 3.88 -16.76 2.42
N VAL A 245 4.00 -17.16 3.68
CA VAL A 245 4.32 -16.25 4.78
C VAL A 245 5.81 -15.99 4.77
N ARG A 246 6.21 -14.72 4.80
CA ARG A 246 7.60 -14.25 4.89
C ARG A 246 7.71 -13.38 6.13
N TYR A 247 8.75 -13.62 6.91
CA TYR A 247 8.95 -12.93 8.19
C TYR A 247 10.45 -12.82 8.48
N SER A 248 10.80 -11.83 9.28
CA SER A 248 12.18 -11.65 9.73
C SER A 248 12.51 -12.48 10.96
N GLU A 249 13.78 -12.86 11.10
CA GLU A 249 14.32 -13.44 12.34
C GLU A 249 14.14 -12.55 13.58
N VAL A 250 13.92 -11.24 13.39
CA VAL A 250 13.72 -10.29 14.51
C VAL A 250 12.29 -10.31 15.08
N LEU A 251 11.41 -11.13 14.53
CA LEU A 251 10.04 -11.28 15.03
C LEU A 251 9.98 -12.41 16.08
N PRO A 252 9.21 -12.24 17.16
CA PRO A 252 8.95 -13.31 18.11
C PRO A 252 8.38 -14.55 17.39
N VAL A 253 8.84 -15.73 17.78
CA VAL A 253 8.41 -17.00 17.17
C VAL A 253 6.89 -17.19 17.35
N GLU A 254 6.37 -16.77 18.50
CA GLU A 254 4.98 -16.85 18.90
C GLU A 254 4.08 -16.06 17.95
N THR A 255 4.48 -14.83 17.60
CA THR A 255 3.80 -13.99 16.59
C THR A 255 3.66 -14.72 15.27
N VAL A 256 4.76 -15.29 14.78
CA VAL A 256 4.77 -15.97 13.49
C VAL A 256 3.89 -17.21 13.54
N GLN A 257 3.92 -17.97 14.63
CA GLN A 257 3.07 -19.15 14.83
C GLN A 257 1.58 -18.79 14.89
N ILE A 258 1.21 -17.64 15.45
CA ILE A 258 -0.18 -17.15 15.41
C ILE A 258 -0.60 -16.94 13.95
N ILE A 259 0.21 -16.23 13.16
CA ILE A 259 -0.11 -15.94 11.75
C ILE A 259 -0.21 -17.24 10.94
N VAL A 260 0.79 -18.12 11.07
CA VAL A 260 0.82 -19.40 10.33
C VAL A 260 -0.37 -20.30 10.68
N ARG A 261 -0.84 -20.31 11.93
CA ARG A 261 -2.01 -21.10 12.34
C ARG A 261 -3.34 -20.46 11.95
N THR A 262 -3.46 -19.14 12.06
CA THR A 262 -4.75 -18.44 11.93
C THR A 262 -5.04 -18.04 10.49
N ALA A 263 -4.03 -17.64 9.71
CA ALA A 263 -4.21 -17.18 8.33
C ALA A 263 -4.88 -18.21 7.41
N PRO A 264 -4.56 -19.52 7.42
CA PRO A 264 -5.26 -20.51 6.61
C PRO A 264 -6.76 -20.60 6.94
N ARG A 265 -7.11 -20.51 8.23
CA ARG A 265 -8.50 -20.60 8.71
C ARG A 265 -9.31 -19.37 8.31
N ILE A 266 -8.74 -18.17 8.51
CA ILE A 266 -9.34 -16.90 8.06
C ILE A 266 -9.56 -16.94 6.54
N TYR A 267 -8.53 -17.33 5.79
CA TYR A 267 -8.61 -17.40 4.33
C TYR A 267 -9.70 -18.37 3.86
N ALA A 268 -9.81 -19.55 4.48
CA ALA A 268 -10.84 -20.52 4.11
C ALA A 268 -12.26 -19.95 4.29
N VAL A 269 -12.49 -19.21 5.38
CA VAL A 269 -13.78 -18.54 5.59
C VAL A 269 -14.01 -17.44 4.55
N LEU A 270 -13.04 -16.56 4.34
CA LEU A 270 -13.15 -15.47 3.35
C LEU A 270 -13.40 -16.02 1.94
N ALA A 271 -12.65 -17.04 1.51
CA ALA A 271 -12.81 -17.64 0.19
C ALA A 271 -14.21 -18.23 -0.02
N ARG A 272 -14.83 -18.77 1.05
CA ARG A 272 -16.21 -19.24 1.03
C ARG A 272 -17.21 -18.09 0.95
N GLU A 273 -17.04 -17.04 1.76
CA GLU A 273 -17.92 -15.85 1.74
C GLU A 273 -17.88 -15.14 0.37
N TYR A 274 -16.70 -15.00 -0.22
CA TYR A 274 -16.52 -14.40 -1.55
C TYR A 274 -16.88 -15.37 -2.70
N GLY A 275 -17.05 -16.67 -2.43
CA GLY A 275 -17.31 -17.68 -3.46
C GLY A 275 -16.12 -17.94 -4.39
N HIS A 276 -14.94 -17.45 -4.06
CA HIS A 276 -13.70 -17.70 -4.79
C HIS A 276 -12.47 -17.48 -3.89
N GLY A 277 -11.37 -18.17 -4.22
CA GLY A 277 -10.07 -17.97 -3.60
C GLY A 277 -9.16 -17.05 -4.40
N ALA A 278 -7.91 -16.99 -3.97
CA ALA A 278 -6.79 -16.48 -4.74
C ALA A 278 -6.55 -17.39 -5.96
N THR A 279 -6.57 -16.81 -7.15
CA THR A 279 -6.27 -17.50 -8.41
C THR A 279 -4.77 -17.66 -8.65
N GLU A 280 -3.95 -16.90 -7.94
CA GLU A 280 -2.50 -16.90 -8.03
C GLU A 280 -1.86 -17.00 -6.63
N PRO A 281 -0.62 -17.53 -6.54
CA PRO A 281 0.13 -17.53 -5.28
C PRO A 281 0.29 -16.12 -4.70
N ARG A 282 -0.03 -15.96 -3.42
CA ARG A 282 0.08 -14.71 -2.65
C ARG A 282 1.17 -14.80 -1.59
N THR A 283 1.71 -13.65 -1.20
CA THR A 283 2.74 -13.56 -0.17
C THR A 283 2.25 -12.73 1.00
N ILE A 284 2.30 -13.28 2.22
CA ILE A 284 2.03 -12.56 3.46
C ILE A 284 3.37 -12.10 4.04
N TRP A 285 3.58 -10.79 4.19
CA TRP A 285 4.76 -10.21 4.82
C TRP A 285 4.44 -9.87 6.25
N VAL A 286 5.09 -10.53 7.20
CA VAL A 286 4.98 -10.18 8.62
C VAL A 286 5.93 -9.04 8.91
N LEU A 287 5.37 -7.88 9.21
CA LEU A 287 6.08 -6.63 9.47
C LEU A 287 6.37 -6.51 10.97
N PRO A 288 7.54 -6.01 11.38
CA PRO A 288 7.87 -5.75 12.77
C PRO A 288 7.25 -4.43 13.26
N CYS A 289 5.93 -4.33 13.12
CA CYS A 289 5.12 -3.23 13.65
C CYS A 289 3.83 -3.78 14.26
N ALA A 290 3.11 -2.96 15.03
CA ALA A 290 1.81 -3.30 15.60
C ALA A 290 0.67 -2.56 14.87
N GLY A 291 -0.49 -3.23 14.75
CA GLY A 291 -1.76 -2.58 14.39
C GLY A 291 -1.93 -2.08 12.95
N SER A 292 -1.02 -2.38 12.03
CA SER A 292 -1.08 -1.93 10.63
C SER A 292 -0.88 -3.08 9.65
N GLY A 293 -1.46 -2.95 8.45
CA GLY A 293 -1.27 -3.90 7.35
C GLY A 293 -1.37 -3.22 5.99
N PHE A 294 -1.21 -4.01 4.93
CA PHE A 294 -1.49 -3.56 3.57
C PHE A 294 -1.82 -4.68 2.62
N THR A 295 -2.46 -4.31 1.52
CA THR A 295 -2.68 -5.19 0.37
C THR A 295 -2.21 -4.48 -0.89
N SER A 296 -1.31 -5.11 -1.64
CA SER A 296 -0.80 -4.58 -2.91
C SER A 296 -0.50 -5.72 -3.88
N GLY A 297 -1.33 -5.85 -4.91
CA GLY A 297 -1.24 -6.93 -5.89
C GLY A 297 -1.25 -8.30 -5.21
N ARG A 298 -0.14 -9.03 -5.32
CA ARG A 298 0.03 -10.39 -4.76
C ARG A 298 0.59 -10.40 -3.33
N THR A 299 0.79 -9.25 -2.71
CA THR A 299 1.42 -9.12 -1.40
C THR A 299 0.44 -8.56 -0.37
N VAL A 300 0.43 -9.17 0.81
CA VAL A 300 -0.35 -8.78 1.98
C VAL A 300 0.62 -8.51 3.14
N GLY A 301 0.79 -7.28 3.58
CA GLY A 301 1.59 -6.94 4.75
C GLY A 301 0.77 -6.97 6.04
N ILE A 302 1.32 -7.56 7.11
CA ILE A 302 0.65 -7.76 8.40
C ILE A 302 1.61 -7.37 9.52
N GLY A 303 1.25 -6.38 10.33
CA GLY A 303 1.98 -6.06 11.56
C GLY A 303 1.90 -7.19 12.59
N GLY A 304 3.05 -7.73 12.99
CA GLY A 304 3.16 -8.88 13.88
C GLY A 304 3.37 -8.55 15.37
N LEU A 305 3.67 -7.31 15.74
CA LEU A 305 4.04 -6.96 17.13
C LEU A 305 2.85 -6.55 18.02
N GLY A 306 1.62 -6.62 17.50
CA GLY A 306 0.42 -6.37 18.30
C GLY A 306 0.00 -7.58 19.14
N SER A 307 -1.07 -7.42 19.94
CA SER A 307 -1.71 -8.57 20.60
C SER A 307 -2.19 -9.59 19.56
N PRO A 308 -2.36 -10.88 19.92
CA PRO A 308 -2.91 -11.88 19.01
C PRO A 308 -4.21 -11.46 18.32
N GLU A 309 -5.09 -10.75 19.05
CA GLU A 309 -6.35 -10.22 18.55
C GLU A 309 -6.16 -9.09 17.55
N ALA A 310 -5.16 -8.22 17.78
CA ALA A 310 -4.81 -7.16 16.84
C ALA A 310 -4.23 -7.73 15.55
N VAL A 311 -3.36 -8.75 15.65
CA VAL A 311 -2.81 -9.46 14.48
C VAL A 311 -3.92 -10.18 13.72
N GLU A 312 -4.85 -10.85 14.42
CA GLU A 312 -6.03 -11.46 13.81
C GLU A 312 -6.89 -10.41 13.07
N ALA A 313 -7.17 -9.27 13.69
CA ALA A 313 -7.95 -8.19 13.09
C ALA A 313 -7.30 -7.68 11.80
N VAL A 314 -5.98 -7.43 11.81
CA VAL A 314 -5.24 -7.00 10.62
C VAL A 314 -5.23 -8.10 9.56
N LEU A 315 -5.07 -9.36 9.94
CA LEU A 315 -5.15 -10.50 9.00
C LEU A 315 -6.51 -10.56 8.30
N ILE A 316 -7.61 -10.44 9.03
CA ILE A 316 -8.95 -10.47 8.42
C ILE A 316 -9.11 -9.28 7.48
N HIS A 317 -8.72 -8.08 7.92
CA HIS A 317 -8.79 -6.86 7.12
C HIS A 317 -8.05 -6.99 5.79
N GLU A 318 -6.77 -7.33 5.84
CA GLU A 318 -5.92 -7.33 4.65
C GLU A 318 -6.18 -8.54 3.75
N LEU A 319 -6.46 -9.72 4.32
CA LEU A 319 -6.86 -10.86 3.49
C LEU A 319 -8.20 -10.61 2.80
N SER A 320 -9.15 -9.94 3.47
CA SER A 320 -10.42 -9.50 2.89
C SER A 320 -10.18 -8.55 1.71
N ASN A 321 -9.35 -7.52 1.89
CA ASN A 321 -8.96 -6.61 0.81
C ASN A 321 -8.27 -7.35 -0.35
N SER A 322 -7.43 -8.33 -0.05
CA SER A 322 -6.71 -9.11 -1.05
C SER A 322 -7.63 -9.94 -1.94
N LEU A 323 -8.67 -10.53 -1.36
CA LEU A 323 -9.65 -11.34 -2.07
C LEU A 323 -10.75 -10.51 -2.69
N CYS A 324 -10.94 -9.29 -2.20
CA CYS A 324 -11.90 -8.39 -2.79
C CYS A 324 -11.49 -8.09 -4.23
N VAL A 325 -12.37 -8.44 -5.17
CA VAL A 325 -12.26 -8.02 -6.56
C VAL A 325 -12.62 -6.54 -6.55
N ASP A 326 -11.64 -5.67 -6.31
CA ASP A 326 -11.81 -4.22 -6.26
C ASP A 326 -13.06 -3.75 -5.48
N ALA A 327 -13.27 -4.22 -4.25
CA ALA A 327 -14.38 -3.88 -3.34
C ALA A 327 -15.82 -3.97 -3.90
N PRO A 328 -16.82 -4.45 -3.13
CA PRO A 328 -18.16 -3.90 -3.27
C PRO A 328 -18.05 -2.38 -3.09
N VAL A 329 -18.37 -1.64 -4.15
CA VAL A 329 -17.86 -0.30 -4.49
C VAL A 329 -18.31 0.83 -3.54
N TRP A 330 -18.79 0.53 -2.34
CA TRP A 330 -19.62 1.47 -1.60
C TRP A 330 -18.97 2.05 -0.33
N LEU A 331 -18.00 1.37 0.28
CA LEU A 331 -17.42 1.79 1.57
C LEU A 331 -15.89 1.96 1.57
N GLY A 332 -15.25 1.83 0.40
CA GLY A 332 -13.82 1.58 0.32
C GLY A 332 -13.40 0.30 1.07
N ASP A 333 -12.09 0.04 1.06
CA ASP A 333 -11.48 -1.14 1.71
C ASP A 333 -11.80 -1.20 3.22
N GLY A 334 -12.08 -0.05 3.84
CA GLY A 334 -12.29 0.11 5.28
C GLY A 334 -13.63 -0.36 5.83
N GLY A 335 -14.73 -0.31 5.07
CA GLY A 335 -16.06 -0.63 5.62
C GLY A 335 -16.55 -2.05 5.33
N PHE A 336 -16.22 -2.63 4.18
CA PHE A 336 -16.61 -4.01 3.89
C PHE A 336 -15.78 -5.03 4.68
N SER A 337 -14.49 -4.76 4.85
CA SER A 337 -13.62 -5.54 5.73
C SER A 337 -14.16 -5.62 7.16
N ARG A 338 -14.76 -4.55 7.70
CA ARG A 338 -15.41 -4.57 9.03
C ARG A 338 -16.56 -5.57 9.12
N ILE A 339 -17.35 -5.73 8.05
CA ILE A 339 -18.37 -6.78 8.00
C ILE A 339 -17.70 -8.16 8.03
N MET A 340 -16.62 -8.34 7.26
CA MET A 340 -15.86 -9.59 7.25
C MET A 340 -15.22 -9.93 8.60
N HIS A 341 -14.82 -8.95 9.42
CA HIS A 341 -14.35 -9.20 10.79
C HIS A 341 -15.38 -9.99 11.59
N SER A 342 -16.62 -9.51 11.64
CA SER A 342 -17.69 -10.16 12.40
C SER A 342 -17.96 -11.59 11.88
N ARG A 343 -18.10 -11.75 10.56
CA ARG A 343 -18.41 -13.05 9.93
C ARG A 343 -17.30 -14.07 10.09
N VAL A 344 -16.06 -13.69 9.82
CA VAL A 344 -14.92 -14.59 9.95
C VAL A 344 -14.80 -15.08 11.38
N ARG A 345 -14.87 -14.17 12.36
CA ARG A 345 -14.77 -14.50 13.77
C ARG A 345 -15.87 -15.44 14.25
N GLN A 346 -17.11 -15.21 13.85
CA GLN A 346 -18.24 -16.12 14.12
C GLN A 346 -17.95 -17.55 13.63
N GLN A 347 -17.30 -17.70 12.47
CA GLN A 347 -16.96 -18.98 11.87
C GLN A 347 -15.69 -19.62 12.46
N LEU A 348 -14.81 -18.85 13.09
CA LEU A 348 -13.63 -19.38 13.79
C LEU A 348 -13.99 -20.10 15.10
N GLY A 349 -15.17 -19.84 15.67
CA GLY A 349 -15.67 -20.49 16.89
C GLY A 349 -15.07 -19.93 18.19
N GLY A 350 -15.51 -20.48 19.33
CA GLY A 350 -15.01 -20.12 20.67
C GLY A 350 -15.16 -18.63 21.01
N GLU A 351 -14.18 -18.06 21.70
CA GLU A 351 -14.18 -16.63 22.08
C GLU A 351 -14.19 -15.68 20.88
N ALA A 352 -13.57 -16.08 19.76
CA ALA A 352 -13.61 -15.31 18.53
C ALA A 352 -15.07 -15.14 18.07
N ALA A 353 -15.88 -16.19 18.14
CA ALA A 353 -17.28 -16.11 17.72
C ALA A 353 -18.11 -15.14 18.57
N GLU A 354 -17.90 -15.09 19.88
CA GLU A 354 -18.55 -14.10 20.75
C GLU A 354 -18.10 -12.67 20.45
N ARG A 355 -16.82 -12.46 20.15
CA ARG A 355 -16.34 -11.15 19.68
C ARG A 355 -17.00 -10.76 18.36
N GLY A 356 -17.08 -11.69 17.41
CA GLY A 356 -17.72 -11.47 16.12
C GLY A 356 -19.21 -11.12 16.23
N ARG A 357 -19.95 -11.77 17.14
CA ARG A 357 -21.35 -11.41 17.44
C ARG A 357 -21.49 -10.01 18.01
N ARG A 358 -20.66 -9.66 19.00
CA ARG A 358 -20.65 -8.32 19.61
C ARG A 358 -20.31 -7.23 18.60
N GLU A 359 -19.34 -7.47 17.72
CA GLU A 359 -18.97 -6.50 16.67
C GLU A 359 -20.10 -6.28 15.67
N GLU A 360 -20.75 -7.35 15.23
CA GLU A 360 -21.94 -7.25 14.37
C GLU A 360 -23.06 -6.45 15.03
N GLU A 361 -23.37 -6.74 16.30
CA GLU A 361 -24.40 -6.02 17.04
C GLU A 361 -24.06 -4.53 17.19
N GLN A 362 -22.80 -4.20 17.50
CA GLN A 362 -22.34 -2.81 17.60
C GLN A 362 -22.47 -2.05 16.28
N LEU A 363 -22.17 -2.69 15.14
CA LEU A 363 -22.35 -2.07 13.83
C LEU A 363 -23.82 -1.75 13.57
N LEU A 364 -24.73 -2.70 13.84
CA LEU A 364 -26.16 -2.51 13.66
C LEU A 364 -26.73 -1.44 14.60
N GLN A 365 -26.32 -1.44 15.87
CA GLN A 365 -26.74 -0.44 16.86
C GLN A 365 -26.28 0.98 16.45
N ARG A 366 -25.03 1.15 16.02
CA ARG A 366 -24.50 2.45 15.58
C ARG A 366 -25.26 2.99 14.38
N TRP A 367 -25.57 2.14 13.41
CA TRP A 367 -26.36 2.54 12.25
C TRP A 367 -27.77 2.98 12.65
N ARG A 368 -28.48 2.17 13.45
CA ARG A 368 -29.84 2.48 13.91
C ARG A 368 -29.90 3.77 14.72
N ALA A 369 -28.96 3.96 15.65
CA ALA A 369 -28.88 5.17 16.45
C ALA A 369 -28.65 6.40 15.57
N TYR A 370 -27.74 6.30 14.59
CA TYR A 370 -27.48 7.39 13.65
C TYR A 370 -28.73 7.76 12.84
N GLU A 371 -29.40 6.78 12.22
CA GLU A 371 -30.56 7.09 11.37
C GLU A 371 -31.80 7.53 12.15
N ALA A 372 -31.93 7.12 13.42
CA ALA A 372 -32.98 7.62 14.30
C ALA A 372 -32.81 9.12 14.62
N GLU A 373 -31.58 9.62 14.67
CA GLU A 373 -31.27 11.02 15.00
C GLU A 373 -31.13 11.91 13.76
N HIS A 374 -30.53 11.40 12.68
CA HIS A 374 -30.12 12.20 11.52
C HIS A 374 -30.89 11.87 10.23
N GLY A 375 -31.79 10.90 10.27
CA GLY A 375 -32.41 10.33 9.07
C GLY A 375 -31.47 9.44 8.25
N ASN A 376 -31.87 9.11 7.03
CA ASN A 376 -31.15 8.14 6.19
C ASN A 376 -29.69 8.52 5.99
N TYR A 377 -28.78 7.60 6.34
CA TYR A 377 -27.36 7.76 6.07
C TYR A 377 -27.08 7.51 4.59
N ASP A 378 -26.66 8.56 3.88
CA ASP A 378 -26.11 8.42 2.53
C ASP A 378 -24.64 7.99 2.61
N ILE A 379 -24.35 6.74 2.25
CA ILE A 379 -22.95 6.29 2.27
C ILE A 379 -22.12 6.99 1.19
N THR A 380 -22.71 7.43 0.08
CA THR A 380 -21.91 7.88 -1.07
C THR A 380 -21.14 9.15 -0.74
N THR A 381 -21.65 9.92 0.23
CA THR A 381 -21.07 11.15 0.75
C THR A 381 -20.65 11.03 2.23
N GLY A 382 -21.14 10.02 2.94
CA GLY A 382 -20.90 9.83 4.37
C GLY A 382 -19.48 9.39 4.71
N THR A 383 -18.91 10.01 5.76
CA THR A 383 -17.54 9.75 6.24
C THR A 383 -17.48 8.80 7.45
N ASN A 384 -18.63 8.45 8.03
CA ASN A 384 -18.75 7.53 9.17
C ASN A 384 -18.81 6.06 8.72
N TYR A 385 -17.64 5.47 8.48
CA TYR A 385 -17.52 4.08 8.02
C TYR A 385 -18.27 3.05 8.90
N PRO A 386 -18.23 3.12 10.26
CA PRO A 386 -19.00 2.21 11.10
C PRO A 386 -20.52 2.24 10.85
N VAL A 387 -21.10 3.44 10.70
CA VAL A 387 -22.55 3.60 10.41
C VAL A 387 -22.87 2.99 9.05
N GLY A 388 -22.07 3.30 8.04
CA GLY A 388 -22.24 2.74 6.70
C GLY A 388 -22.11 1.22 6.66
N ALA A 389 -21.14 0.66 7.37
CA ALA A 389 -20.96 -0.78 7.49
C ALA A 389 -22.16 -1.45 8.17
N GLY A 390 -22.73 -0.84 9.21
CA GLY A 390 -23.96 -1.31 9.86
C GLY A 390 -25.16 -1.33 8.91
N LYS A 391 -25.36 -0.25 8.14
CA LYS A 391 -26.42 -0.15 7.12
C LYS A 391 -26.33 -1.26 6.07
N LEU A 392 -25.13 -1.45 5.53
CA LEU A 392 -24.89 -2.48 4.52
C LEU A 392 -25.05 -3.89 5.10
N LEU A 393 -24.55 -4.13 6.32
CA LEU A 393 -24.71 -5.40 7.02
C LEU A 393 -26.19 -5.76 7.21
N ASN A 394 -27.02 -4.79 7.59
CA ASN A 394 -28.46 -5.01 7.71
C ASN A 394 -29.09 -5.41 6.38
N ALA A 395 -28.81 -4.65 5.31
CA ALA A 395 -29.31 -4.96 3.96
C ALA A 395 -28.85 -6.35 3.48
N LEU A 396 -27.58 -6.71 3.74
CA LEU A 396 -27.03 -8.00 3.36
C LEU A 396 -27.71 -9.16 4.10
N LYS A 397 -27.99 -9.02 5.40
CA LYS A 397 -28.69 -10.04 6.18
C LYS A 397 -30.10 -10.31 5.64
N GLU A 398 -30.87 -9.25 5.39
CA GLU A 398 -32.22 -9.39 4.82
C GLU A 398 -32.19 -10.02 3.42
N LEU A 399 -31.22 -9.64 2.59
CA LEU A 399 -31.08 -10.24 1.27
C LEU A 399 -30.67 -11.72 1.35
N GLU A 400 -29.77 -12.10 2.26
CA GLU A 400 -29.41 -13.51 2.47
C GLU A 400 -30.56 -14.35 3.02
N GLU A 401 -31.43 -13.77 3.84
CA GLU A 401 -32.66 -14.43 4.30
C GLU A 401 -33.62 -14.69 3.14
N LEU A 402 -33.76 -13.72 2.23
CA LEU A 402 -34.67 -13.83 1.08
C LEU A 402 -34.12 -14.68 -0.07
N HIS A 403 -32.82 -14.64 -0.31
CA HIS A 403 -32.21 -15.21 -1.51
C HIS A 403 -31.23 -16.34 -1.24
N GLY A 404 -30.86 -16.60 0.01
CA GLY A 404 -29.93 -17.65 0.43
C GLY A 404 -28.57 -17.12 0.92
N ARG A 405 -27.93 -17.90 1.81
CA ARG A 405 -26.65 -17.55 2.46
C ARG A 405 -25.47 -17.40 1.50
N ASP A 406 -25.56 -17.94 0.29
CA ASP A 406 -24.54 -17.83 -0.75
C ASP A 406 -24.69 -16.56 -1.61
N LEU A 407 -25.64 -15.66 -1.29
CA LEU A 407 -25.89 -14.47 -2.09
C LEU A 407 -24.63 -13.60 -2.24
N LEU A 408 -23.83 -13.43 -1.19
CA LEU A 408 -22.59 -12.65 -1.28
C LEU A 408 -21.59 -13.27 -2.26
N ALA A 409 -21.48 -14.61 -2.26
CA ALA A 409 -20.65 -15.33 -3.22
C ALA A 409 -21.16 -15.12 -4.67
N ARG A 410 -22.48 -15.17 -4.88
CA ARG A 410 -23.10 -14.85 -6.19
C ARG A 410 -22.86 -13.40 -6.60
N TYR A 411 -22.98 -12.46 -5.67
CA TYR A 411 -22.67 -11.05 -5.88
C TYR A 411 -21.22 -10.86 -6.36
N CYS A 412 -20.25 -11.50 -5.71
CA CYS A 412 -18.84 -11.39 -6.09
C CYS A 412 -18.56 -11.98 -7.48
N ARG A 413 -19.23 -13.07 -7.84
CA ARG A 413 -19.19 -13.60 -9.22
C ARG A 413 -19.75 -12.60 -10.23
N ALA A 414 -20.90 -11.99 -9.95
CA ALA A 414 -21.49 -10.98 -10.81
C ALA A 414 -20.57 -9.76 -10.96
N ALA A 415 -19.97 -9.28 -9.87
CA ALA A 415 -19.02 -8.18 -9.89
C ALA A 415 -17.82 -8.46 -10.81
N ARG A 416 -17.20 -9.65 -10.71
CA ARG A 416 -16.09 -10.07 -11.58
C ARG A 416 -16.45 -10.04 -13.07
N GLN A 417 -17.65 -10.49 -13.39
CA GLN A 417 -18.12 -10.57 -14.78
C GLN A 417 -18.45 -9.19 -15.35
N TRP A 418 -19.07 -8.31 -14.55
CA TRP A 418 -19.71 -7.10 -15.05
C TRP A 418 -18.97 -5.80 -14.72
N GLN A 419 -17.92 -5.83 -13.88
CA GLN A 419 -17.21 -4.61 -13.49
C GLN A 419 -16.59 -3.81 -14.63
N ALA A 420 -15.87 -4.47 -15.55
CA ALA A 420 -15.16 -3.77 -16.62
C ALA A 420 -16.14 -3.13 -17.61
N PRO A 421 -17.19 -3.82 -18.10
CA PRO A 421 -18.22 -3.20 -18.93
C PRO A 421 -18.92 -2.02 -18.26
N LEU A 422 -19.29 -2.12 -16.98
CA LEU A 422 -19.99 -1.04 -16.28
C LEU A 422 -19.08 0.16 -15.98
N ARG A 423 -17.78 -0.07 -15.68
CA ARG A 423 -16.78 1.01 -15.54
C ARG A 423 -16.54 1.74 -16.86
N ALA A 424 -16.45 1.01 -17.97
CA ALA A 424 -16.29 1.61 -19.30
C ALA A 424 -17.48 2.51 -19.67
N ARG A 425 -18.67 2.17 -19.19
CA ARG A 425 -19.90 2.97 -19.30
C ARG A 425 -20.04 4.06 -18.23
N GLN A 426 -19.03 4.24 -17.37
CA GLN A 426 -19.03 5.21 -16.27
C GLN A 426 -20.21 5.07 -15.29
N VAL A 427 -20.71 3.85 -15.09
CA VAL A 427 -21.80 3.59 -14.13
C VAL A 427 -21.30 3.84 -12.71
N ALA A 428 -22.07 4.61 -11.94
CA ALA A 428 -21.74 4.97 -10.57
C ALA A 428 -21.51 3.73 -9.69
N ALA A 429 -20.63 3.88 -8.70
CA ALA A 429 -20.30 2.85 -7.74
C ALA A 429 -21.53 2.19 -7.08
N ILE A 430 -22.43 3.02 -6.60
CA ILE A 430 -23.65 2.62 -5.89
C ILE A 430 -24.62 1.85 -6.79
N ASP A 431 -24.76 2.29 -8.04
CA ASP A 431 -25.61 1.62 -9.03
C ASP A 431 -25.04 0.27 -9.45
N ARG A 432 -23.70 0.17 -9.60
CA ARG A 432 -23.02 -1.10 -9.87
C ARG A 432 -23.27 -2.12 -8.76
N MET A 433 -23.26 -1.69 -7.50
CA MET A 433 -23.55 -2.56 -6.35
C MET A 433 -24.98 -3.12 -6.43
N ALA A 434 -25.98 -2.25 -6.61
CA ALA A 434 -27.37 -2.69 -6.75
C ALA A 434 -27.57 -3.60 -7.97
N PHE A 435 -26.88 -3.31 -9.07
CA PHE A 435 -26.84 -4.17 -10.25
C PHE A 435 -26.29 -5.57 -9.94
N TYR A 436 -25.12 -5.69 -9.30
CA TYR A 436 -24.54 -7.00 -8.99
C TYR A 436 -25.40 -7.82 -8.03
N PHE A 437 -26.02 -7.18 -7.04
CA PHE A 437 -26.99 -7.85 -6.18
C PHE A 437 -28.24 -8.29 -6.97
N SER A 438 -28.69 -7.49 -7.92
CA SER A 438 -29.83 -7.84 -8.79
C SER A 438 -29.52 -9.07 -9.64
N ILE A 439 -28.32 -9.14 -10.22
CA ILE A 439 -27.83 -10.33 -10.94
C ILE A 439 -27.75 -11.53 -9.99
N ALA A 440 -27.20 -11.34 -8.80
CA ALA A 440 -27.02 -12.41 -7.82
C ALA A 440 -28.36 -12.99 -7.33
N ALA A 441 -29.36 -12.13 -7.13
CA ALA A 441 -30.71 -12.49 -6.70
C ALA A 441 -31.62 -12.95 -7.84
N GLY A 442 -31.23 -12.73 -9.10
CA GLY A 442 -32.05 -13.05 -10.27
C GLY A 442 -33.27 -12.14 -10.46
N ARG A 443 -33.29 -10.95 -9.84
CA ARG A 443 -34.38 -9.96 -9.93
C ARG A 443 -33.87 -8.54 -9.70
N ASP A 444 -34.60 -7.53 -10.16
CA ASP A 444 -34.27 -6.12 -9.93
C ASP A 444 -34.39 -5.76 -8.43
N LEU A 445 -33.27 -5.32 -7.82
CA LEU A 445 -33.20 -4.88 -6.43
C LEU A 445 -33.06 -3.37 -6.27
N SER A 446 -33.19 -2.57 -7.34
CA SER A 446 -33.15 -1.09 -7.22
C SER A 446 -34.15 -0.56 -6.20
N GLY A 447 -35.40 -1.02 -6.27
CA GLY A 447 -36.45 -0.63 -5.33
C GLY A 447 -36.13 -1.04 -3.89
N PHE A 448 -35.51 -2.20 -3.68
CA PHE A 448 -35.08 -2.67 -2.37
C PHE A 448 -34.03 -1.74 -1.74
N PHE A 449 -33.03 -1.34 -2.52
CA PHE A 449 -31.97 -0.44 -2.07
C PHE A 449 -32.49 1.00 -1.89
N ALA A 450 -33.30 1.51 -2.82
CA ALA A 450 -33.91 2.83 -2.71
C ALA A 450 -34.81 2.96 -1.46
N ALA A 451 -35.60 1.94 -1.15
CA ALA A 451 -36.45 1.91 0.05
C ALA A 451 -35.65 1.95 1.37
N ARG A 452 -34.35 1.59 1.34
CA ARG A 452 -33.43 1.65 2.48
C ARG A 452 -32.54 2.91 2.44
N GLY A 453 -32.86 3.88 1.60
CA GLY A 453 -32.13 5.14 1.50
C GLY A 453 -30.75 5.01 0.86
N PHE A 454 -30.54 4.03 -0.02
CA PHE A 454 -29.37 3.98 -0.90
C PHE A 454 -29.68 4.82 -2.15
N PRO A 455 -28.81 5.75 -2.58
CA PRO A 455 -29.09 6.65 -3.71
C PRO A 455 -28.84 5.95 -5.06
N VAL A 456 -29.63 4.91 -5.36
CA VAL A 456 -29.53 4.12 -6.59
C VAL A 456 -30.44 4.69 -7.68
N SER A 457 -29.93 4.76 -8.91
CA SER A 457 -30.70 5.18 -10.09
C SER A 457 -31.07 3.98 -10.96
N ARG A 458 -32.36 3.76 -11.19
CA ARG A 458 -32.81 2.65 -12.05
C ARG A 458 -32.35 2.80 -13.51
N ALA A 459 -32.23 4.04 -13.98
CA ALA A 459 -31.86 4.36 -15.36
C ALA A 459 -30.42 3.93 -15.72
N SER A 460 -29.51 3.90 -14.73
CA SER A 460 -28.11 3.51 -14.94
C SER A 460 -27.90 1.99 -14.88
N MET A 461 -28.89 1.21 -14.42
CA MET A 461 -28.79 -0.23 -14.19
C MET A 461 -29.38 -1.10 -15.32
N ALA A 462 -29.68 -0.56 -16.50
CA ALA A 462 -30.28 -1.32 -17.59
C ALA A 462 -29.52 -2.65 -17.82
N ALA A 463 -30.20 -3.75 -17.48
CA ALA A 463 -29.67 -5.09 -17.57
C ALA A 463 -29.37 -5.45 -19.03
N PRO A 464 -28.42 -6.37 -19.27
CA PRO A 464 -28.36 -7.07 -20.53
C PRO A 464 -29.73 -7.70 -20.81
N PRO A 465 -30.19 -7.75 -22.08
CA PRO A 465 -31.44 -8.42 -22.41
C PRO A 465 -31.43 -9.87 -21.88
N GLY A 466 -32.44 -10.25 -21.07
CA GLY A 466 -32.62 -11.61 -20.56
C GLY A 466 -32.74 -11.78 -19.03
N LEU A 467 -32.56 -10.73 -18.22
CA LEU A 467 -33.06 -10.78 -16.84
C LEU A 467 -34.58 -10.54 -16.87
N PRO A 468 -35.39 -11.34 -16.16
CA PRO A 468 -36.80 -11.06 -16.02
C PRO A 468 -36.97 -9.75 -15.24
N GLY A 469 -37.11 -8.66 -15.99
CA GLY A 469 -37.74 -7.45 -15.47
C GLY A 469 -39.16 -7.83 -15.10
N GLU A 470 -39.65 -7.34 -13.97
CA GLU A 470 -41.06 -7.42 -13.61
C GLU A 470 -41.89 -6.79 -14.73
N ALA A 471 -42.30 -7.60 -15.69
CA ALA A 471 -43.48 -7.36 -16.48
C ALA A 471 -44.66 -7.53 -15.52
N GLY A 472 -45.06 -6.42 -14.89
CA GLY A 472 -46.35 -6.26 -14.23
C GLY A 472 -46.63 -7.21 -13.07
N ASN A 473 -46.20 -6.85 -11.86
CA ASN A 473 -46.91 -7.28 -10.65
C ASN A 473 -48.25 -6.55 -10.56
N ALA A 474 -49.24 -7.03 -11.33
CA ALA A 474 -50.60 -7.03 -10.85
C ALA A 474 -50.64 -8.03 -9.68
N LEU A 475 -50.92 -7.53 -8.47
CA LEU A 475 -51.20 -8.35 -7.30
C LEU A 475 -52.19 -9.48 -7.69
N PRO A 476 -51.95 -10.74 -7.30
CA PRO A 476 -52.93 -11.79 -7.51
C PRO A 476 -54.21 -11.39 -6.76
N LYS A 477 -55.29 -11.20 -7.51
CA LYS A 477 -56.63 -11.09 -6.94
C LYS A 477 -56.88 -12.35 -6.12
N ARG A 478 -57.19 -12.19 -4.84
CA ARG A 478 -57.74 -13.26 -3.99
C ARG A 478 -58.83 -14.01 -4.78
N PRO A 479 -58.83 -15.35 -4.80
CA PRO A 479 -59.99 -16.07 -5.29
C PRO A 479 -61.18 -15.73 -4.38
N PRO A 480 -62.40 -15.53 -4.93
CA PRO A 480 -63.57 -15.37 -4.10
C PRO A 480 -63.80 -16.68 -3.36
N ASN A 481 -64.11 -16.57 -2.07
CA ASN A 481 -64.47 -17.70 -1.21
C ASN A 481 -65.50 -18.61 -1.91
N GLY A 482 -65.16 -19.89 -1.98
CA GLY A 482 -66.06 -21.02 -2.18
C GLY A 482 -65.68 -22.08 -1.18
#